data_AF-A0A660YTQ0-F1
#
_entry.id   AF-A0A660YTQ0-F1
#
_cell.length_a   1.000
_cell.length_b   1.000
_cell.length_c   1.000
_cell.angle_alpha   90.00
_cell.angle_beta   90.00
_cell.angle_gamma   90.00
#
_symmetry.space_group_name_H-M   'P 1'
#
loop_
_entity.id
_entity.type
_entity.pdbx_description
1 polymer ?
#
loop_
_entity_poly.entity_id
_entity_poly.type
_entity_poly.pdbx_seq_one_letter_code
_entity_poly.pdbx_strand_id
1 'polypeptide(L)'
;MLPGLGAVSTTFIAGVEAIKKGLAKPFGSLTQMGTIRLGKRPERRVPMIKDFVPLAKLEDLVFCSWDIFEDNAYHAALKAGVLDTKLLDQIRPELEAIKPLPAVFDQNYVKKLSGTYIKKASTKYD
;
A
#
# COMPACT_ATOMS: atom_id res chain seq x y z
N MET A 1 4.95 -4.67 5.12
CA MET A 1 5.40 -5.45 3.95
C MET A 1 4.17 -6.02 3.24
N LEU A 2 4.20 -6.15 1.91
CA LEU A 2 3.03 -6.49 1.08
C LEU A 2 3.33 -7.72 0.20
N PRO A 3 2.53 -8.81 0.26
CA PRO A 3 2.63 -9.91 -0.69
C PRO A 3 1.82 -9.57 -1.96
N GLY A 4 2.55 -9.29 -3.03
CA GLY A 4 2.04 -8.77 -4.29
C GLY A 4 2.16 -7.25 -4.36
N LEU A 5 2.85 -6.75 -5.37
CA LEU A 5 2.91 -5.35 -5.80
C LEU A 5 1.89 -5.07 -6.92
N GLY A 6 0.67 -5.61 -6.76
CA GLY A 6 -0.44 -5.40 -7.69
C GLY A 6 -1.23 -4.12 -7.41
N ALA A 7 -2.40 -3.99 -8.07
CA ALA A 7 -3.23 -2.78 -8.06
C ALA A 7 -3.52 -2.19 -6.67
N VAL A 8 -3.89 -3.04 -5.69
CA VAL A 8 -4.20 -2.57 -4.32
C VAL A 8 -2.95 -2.06 -3.63
N SER A 9 -1.86 -2.83 -3.68
CA SER A 9 -0.59 -2.49 -3.02
C SER A 9 0.01 -1.21 -3.59
N THR A 10 0.07 -1.07 -4.91
CA THR A 10 0.62 0.13 -5.55
C THR A 10 -0.25 1.35 -5.31
N THR A 11 -1.58 1.21 -5.33
CA THR A 11 -2.50 2.30 -4.96
C THR A 11 -2.33 2.73 -3.51
N PHE A 12 -2.16 1.77 -2.59
CA PHE A 12 -1.93 2.07 -1.18
C PHE A 12 -0.62 2.82 -0.96
N ILE A 13 0.49 2.31 -1.52
CA ILE A 13 1.80 2.96 -1.45
C ILE A 13 1.73 4.37 -2.06
N ALA A 14 1.23 4.49 -3.29
CA ALA A 14 1.13 5.77 -3.99
C ALA A 14 0.24 6.78 -3.25
N GLY A 15 -0.88 6.32 -2.69
CA GLY A 15 -1.75 7.16 -1.87
C GLY A 15 -1.03 7.68 -0.64
N VAL A 16 -0.28 6.83 0.08
CA VAL A 16 0.50 7.24 1.25
C VAL A 16 1.58 8.25 0.86
N GLU A 17 2.36 8.00 -0.19
CA GLU A 17 3.41 8.93 -0.63
C GLU A 17 2.84 10.28 -1.11
N ALA A 18 1.70 10.27 -1.80
CA ALA A 18 1.00 11.49 -2.18
C ALA A 18 0.52 12.30 -0.95
N ILE A 19 0.03 11.63 0.09
CA ILE A 19 -0.40 12.28 1.33
C ILE A 19 0.81 12.86 2.08
N LYS A 20 1.92 12.12 2.19
CA LYS A 20 3.17 12.60 2.81
C LYS A 20 3.69 13.88 2.14
N LYS A 21 3.53 14.00 0.82
CA LYS A 21 3.88 15.21 0.06
C LYS A 21 2.81 16.32 0.06
N GLY A 22 1.68 16.12 0.72
CA GLY A 22 0.57 17.08 0.72
C GLY A 22 -0.16 17.20 -0.62
N LEU A 23 0.06 16.27 -1.55
CA LEU A 23 -0.60 16.23 -2.86
C LEU A 23 -2.01 15.64 -2.80
N ALA A 24 -2.30 14.88 -1.74
CA ALA A 24 -3.59 14.24 -1.53
C ALA A 24 -4.03 14.28 -0.06
N LYS A 25 -5.30 13.99 0.18
CA LYS A 25 -5.87 13.78 1.52
C LYS A 25 -6.24 12.31 1.70
N PRO A 26 -6.22 11.76 2.93
CA PRO A 26 -6.51 10.35 3.22
C PRO A 26 -8.00 9.99 3.12
N PHE A 27 -8.66 10.35 2.02
CA PHE A 27 -10.09 10.12 1.82
C PHE A 27 -10.45 8.63 1.92
N GLY A 28 -11.53 8.34 2.63
CA GLY A 28 -11.98 6.97 2.92
C GLY A 28 -11.23 6.28 4.06
N SER A 29 -10.15 6.86 4.59
CA SER A 29 -9.43 6.27 5.72
C SER A 29 -10.16 6.51 7.04
N LEU A 30 -10.67 5.44 7.65
CA LEU A 30 -11.32 5.49 8.96
C LEU A 30 -10.37 6.00 10.04
N THR A 31 -9.11 5.54 10.06
CA THR A 31 -8.18 5.92 11.12
C THR A 31 -7.73 7.38 11.01
N GLN A 32 -7.64 7.91 9.78
CA GLN A 32 -7.12 9.27 9.55
C GLN A 32 -8.22 10.35 9.53
N MET A 33 -9.45 10.00 9.13
CA MET A 33 -10.56 10.95 8.97
C MET A 33 -11.79 10.62 9.82
N GLY A 34 -11.85 9.41 10.39
CA GLY A 34 -12.97 8.97 11.23
C GLY A 34 -12.93 9.57 12.62
N THR A 35 -14.10 9.51 13.27
CA THR A 35 -14.28 9.94 14.66
C THR A 35 -14.79 8.78 15.50
N ILE A 36 -14.52 8.84 16.82
CA ILE A 36 -15.04 7.88 17.79
C ILE A 36 -15.98 8.61 18.74
N ARG A 37 -17.19 8.08 18.92
CA ARG A 37 -18.14 8.65 19.87
C ARG A 37 -17.92 8.07 21.26
N LEU A 38 -17.78 8.95 22.24
CA LEU A 38 -17.60 8.62 23.65
C LEU A 38 -18.84 9.08 24.44
N GLY A 39 -19.23 8.29 25.44
CA GLY A 39 -20.32 8.66 26.36
C GLY A 39 -21.72 8.76 25.73
N LYS A 40 -22.64 9.42 26.46
CA LYS A 40 -24.04 9.55 26.05
C LYS A 40 -24.20 10.55 24.90
N ARG A 41 -25.31 10.45 24.14
CA ARG A 41 -25.59 11.33 22.99
C ARG A 41 -25.52 12.83 23.33
N PRO A 42 -26.05 13.30 24.48
CA PRO A 42 -26.04 14.72 24.81
C PRO A 42 -24.63 15.29 25.08
N GLU A 43 -23.65 14.46 25.46
CA GLU A 43 -22.29 14.90 25.80
C GLU A 43 -21.49 15.35 24.56
N ARG A 44 -21.91 14.95 23.35
CA ARG A 44 -21.29 15.35 22.07
C ARG A 44 -19.76 15.15 22.00
N ARG A 45 -19.23 14.15 22.73
CA ARG A 45 -17.81 13.80 22.72
C ARG A 45 -17.48 12.92 21.52
N VAL A 46 -16.98 13.53 20.45
CA VAL A 46 -16.71 12.86 19.17
C VAL A 46 -15.33 13.26 18.60
N PRO A 47 -14.21 12.95 19.30
CA PRO A 47 -12.87 13.24 18.79
C PRO A 47 -12.52 12.44 17.53
N MET A 48 -11.52 12.91 16.77
CA MET A 48 -10.92 12.11 15.70
C MET A 48 -10.22 10.88 16.27
N ILE A 49 -10.29 9.75 15.56
CA ILE A 49 -9.67 8.50 16.01
C ILE A 49 -8.16 8.67 16.21
N LYS A 50 -7.48 9.31 15.25
CA LYS A 50 -6.03 9.61 15.31
C LYS A 50 -5.61 10.54 16.46
N ASP A 51 -6.54 11.36 16.98
CA ASP A 51 -6.26 12.28 18.09
C ASP A 51 -6.61 11.64 19.45
N PHE A 52 -7.35 10.52 19.43
CA PHE A 52 -7.81 9.83 20.64
C PHE A 52 -6.89 8.69 21.07
N VAL A 53 -6.31 7.95 20.13
CA VAL A 53 -5.39 6.83 20.40
C VAL A 53 -4.04 7.04 19.71
N PRO A 54 -2.92 6.62 20.32
CA PRO A 54 -1.59 6.79 19.74
C PRO A 54 -1.38 5.80 18.58
N LEU A 55 -1.81 6.19 17.38
CA LEU A 55 -1.57 5.44 16.15
C LEU A 55 -0.24 5.86 15.51
N ALA A 56 0.41 4.91 14.83
CA ALA A 56 1.50 5.24 13.92
C ALA A 56 1.00 6.20 12.84
N LYS A 57 1.84 7.18 12.49
CA LYS A 57 1.51 8.15 11.46
C LYS A 57 1.78 7.56 10.08
N LEU A 58 1.25 8.20 9.05
CA LEU A 58 1.53 7.76 7.67
C LEU A 58 3.01 7.94 7.32
N GLU A 59 3.67 8.94 7.90
CA GLU A 59 5.10 9.21 7.76
C GLU A 59 5.97 8.07 8.31
N ASP A 60 5.47 7.33 9.29
CA ASP A 60 6.17 6.21 9.92
C ASP A 60 6.11 4.92 9.06
N LEU A 61 5.32 4.90 7.98
CA LEU A 61 5.16 3.74 7.12
C LEU A 61 6.33 3.61 6.14
N VAL A 62 7.00 2.46 6.19
CA VAL A 62 8.04 2.02 5.25
C VAL A 62 7.56 0.78 4.51
N PHE A 63 7.74 0.77 3.19
CA PHE A 63 7.21 -0.28 2.31
C PHE A 63 8.29 -1.22 1.80
N CYS A 64 7.94 -2.50 1.77
CA CYS A 64 8.66 -3.58 1.10
C CYS A 64 7.61 -4.52 0.53
N SER A 65 7.88 -5.12 -0.63
CA SER A 65 6.95 -6.00 -1.32
C SER A 65 7.66 -7.24 -1.86
N TRP A 66 6.90 -8.31 -2.07
CA TRP A 66 7.29 -9.43 -2.92
C TRP A 66 6.32 -9.53 -4.08
N ASP A 67 6.79 -9.86 -5.28
CA ASP A 67 5.90 -10.14 -6.41
C ASP A 67 6.53 -11.20 -7.31
N ILE A 68 5.68 -11.86 -8.09
CA ILE A 68 6.09 -12.81 -9.14
C ILE A 68 6.46 -12.11 -10.46
N PHE A 69 6.33 -10.79 -10.50
CA PHE A 69 6.78 -9.91 -11.56
C PHE A 69 7.81 -8.89 -11.04
N GLU A 70 8.72 -8.44 -11.90
CA GLU A 70 9.88 -7.61 -11.51
C GLU A 70 9.58 -6.08 -11.54
N ASP A 71 8.37 -5.68 -11.94
CA ASP A 71 8.02 -4.26 -12.06
C ASP A 71 8.16 -3.54 -10.71
N ASN A 72 8.81 -2.37 -10.71
CA ASN A 72 8.76 -1.46 -9.55
C ASN A 72 7.35 -0.91 -9.32
N ALA A 73 7.11 -0.28 -8.17
CA ALA A 73 5.77 0.17 -7.80
C ALA A 73 5.19 1.21 -8.78
N TYR A 74 6.03 2.02 -9.42
CA TYR A 74 5.59 3.01 -10.42
C TYR A 74 5.04 2.32 -11.68
N HIS A 75 5.80 1.41 -12.28
CA HIS A 75 5.36 0.68 -13.46
C HIS A 75 4.16 -0.21 -13.17
N ALA A 76 4.14 -0.87 -12.00
CA ALA A 76 2.99 -1.66 -11.57
C ALA A 76 1.75 -0.79 -11.33
N ALA A 77 1.88 0.44 -10.81
CA ALA A 77 0.78 1.40 -10.68
C ALA A 77 0.24 1.85 -12.05
N LEU A 78 1.13 2.14 -13.00
CA LEU A 78 0.74 2.49 -14.37
C LEU A 78 -0.03 1.35 -15.04
N LYS A 79 0.45 0.11 -14.91
CA LYS A 79 -0.23 -1.08 -15.45
C LYS A 79 -1.60 -1.32 -14.78
N ALA A 80 -1.71 -1.03 -13.49
CA ALA A 80 -2.96 -1.17 -12.76
C ALA A 80 -4.03 -0.15 -13.19
N GLY A 81 -3.62 1.05 -13.63
CA GLY A 81 -4.54 2.06 -14.18
C GLY A 81 -5.56 2.62 -13.17
N VAL A 82 -5.27 2.52 -11.86
CA VAL A 82 -6.19 2.97 -10.80
C VAL A 82 -6.06 4.47 -10.52
N LEU A 83 -4.83 4.99 -10.50
CA LEU A 83 -4.54 6.40 -10.20
C LEU A 83 -4.17 7.16 -11.48
N ASP A 84 -4.45 8.47 -11.48
CA ASP A 84 -4.07 9.36 -12.58
C ASP A 84 -2.55 9.41 -12.74
N THR A 85 -2.08 9.36 -14.00
CA THR A 85 -0.66 9.32 -14.32
C THR A 85 0.08 10.57 -13.86
N LYS A 86 -0.55 11.75 -13.90
CA LYS A 86 0.07 13.00 -13.44
C LYS A 86 0.31 12.99 -11.93
N LEU A 87 -0.55 12.30 -11.16
CA LEU A 87 -0.30 12.10 -9.74
C LEU A 87 0.89 11.17 -9.53
N LEU A 88 0.91 10.04 -10.23
CA LEU A 88 2.00 9.06 -10.15
C LEU A 88 3.36 9.69 -10.53
N ASP A 89 3.40 10.55 -11.54
CA ASP A 89 4.61 11.24 -11.97
C ASP A 89 5.20 12.15 -10.89
N GLN A 90 4.37 12.77 -10.04
CA GLN A 90 4.81 13.65 -8.94
C GLN A 90 5.45 12.88 -7.76
N ILE A 91 5.17 11.58 -7.65
CA ILE A 91 5.71 10.68 -6.63
C ILE A 91 6.54 9.54 -7.24
N ARG A 92 6.98 9.72 -8.48
CA ARG A 92 7.72 8.71 -9.23
C ARG A 92 9.02 8.28 -8.53
N PRO A 93 9.86 9.17 -7.98
CA PRO A 93 11.09 8.75 -7.30
C PRO A 93 10.83 7.79 -6.13
N GLU A 94 9.77 8.05 -5.35
CA GLU A 94 9.39 7.21 -4.20
C GLU A 94 8.87 5.84 -4.66
N LEU A 95 8.09 5.80 -5.74
CA LEU A 95 7.54 4.57 -6.28
C LEU A 95 8.58 3.71 -7.01
N GLU A 96 9.51 4.31 -7.76
CA GLU A 96 10.58 3.57 -8.44
C GLU A 96 11.61 2.97 -7.47
N ALA A 97 11.78 3.57 -6.29
CA ALA A 97 12.62 3.04 -5.23
C ALA A 97 12.07 1.72 -4.64
N ILE A 98 10.76 1.48 -4.76
CA ILE A 98 10.12 0.27 -4.25
C ILE A 98 10.12 -0.79 -5.35
N LYS A 99 11.13 -1.66 -5.29
CA LYS A 99 11.24 -2.85 -6.14
C LYS A 99 10.80 -4.09 -5.35
N PRO A 100 9.96 -4.96 -5.92
CA PRO A 100 9.56 -6.18 -5.25
C PRO A 100 10.76 -7.13 -5.14
N LEU A 101 10.78 -7.93 -4.08
CA LEU A 101 11.63 -9.11 -3.96
C LEU A 101 10.97 -10.31 -4.67
N PRO A 102 11.75 -11.32 -5.11
CA PRO A 102 11.18 -12.51 -5.74
C PRO A 102 10.19 -13.23 -4.80
N ALA A 103 8.96 -13.45 -5.25
CA ALA A 103 7.94 -14.12 -4.45
C ALA A 103 8.01 -15.65 -4.57
N VAL A 104 7.48 -16.35 -3.57
CA VAL A 104 7.20 -17.79 -3.69
C VAL A 104 5.95 -17.97 -4.54
N PHE A 105 5.97 -18.90 -5.49
CA PHE A 105 4.86 -19.15 -6.41
C PHE A 105 4.62 -20.64 -6.62
N ASP A 106 3.36 -21.05 -6.58
CA ASP A 106 2.93 -22.43 -6.77
C ASP A 106 1.63 -22.45 -7.58
N GLN A 107 1.70 -23.00 -8.81
CA GLN A 107 0.59 -23.01 -9.77
C GLN A 107 -0.65 -23.75 -9.23
N ASN A 108 -0.48 -24.63 -8.25
CA ASN A 108 -1.60 -25.35 -7.63
C ASN A 108 -2.53 -24.40 -6.87
N TYR A 109 -1.99 -23.31 -6.30
CA TYR A 109 -2.73 -22.31 -5.54
C TYR A 109 -3.17 -21.13 -6.40
N VAL A 110 -2.37 -20.76 -7.41
CA VAL A 110 -2.66 -19.64 -8.31
C VAL A 110 -2.63 -20.10 -9.75
N LYS A 111 -3.81 -20.41 -10.30
CA LYS A 111 -3.95 -21.08 -11.60
C LYS A 111 -3.84 -20.18 -12.82
N LYS A 112 -4.15 -18.89 -12.66
CA LYS A 112 -4.33 -17.93 -13.78
C LYS A 112 -3.12 -17.03 -14.02
N LEU A 113 -2.09 -17.13 -13.21
CA LEU A 113 -0.87 -16.35 -13.35
C LEU A 113 0.30 -17.27 -13.66
N SER A 114 1.32 -16.72 -14.28
CA SER A 114 2.61 -17.39 -14.49
C SER A 114 3.68 -16.42 -14.02
N GLY A 115 4.35 -16.77 -12.93
CA GLY A 115 5.42 -15.94 -12.36
C GLY A 115 6.71 -16.02 -13.19
N THR A 116 7.37 -14.88 -13.35
CA THR A 116 8.70 -14.80 -13.98
C THR A 116 9.80 -14.41 -12.99
N TYR A 117 9.43 -13.87 -11.83
CA TYR A 117 10.31 -13.39 -10.78
C TYR A 117 10.10 -14.16 -9.47
N ILE A 118 10.49 -15.43 -9.47
CA ILE A 118 10.16 -16.40 -8.42
C ILE A 118 11.40 -16.69 -7.55
N LYS A 119 11.21 -16.76 -6.22
CA LYS A 119 12.24 -17.20 -5.27
C LYS A 119 12.63 -18.66 -5.58
N LYS A 120 13.92 -18.91 -5.75
CA LYS A 120 14.48 -20.27 -5.91
C LYS A 120 15.03 -20.76 -4.58
N ALA A 121 14.58 -21.92 -4.13
CA ALA A 121 15.01 -22.57 -2.90
C ALA A 121 14.89 -24.11 -3.05
N SER A 122 15.69 -24.86 -2.28
CA SER A 122 15.70 -26.34 -2.34
C SER A 122 14.44 -26.95 -1.72
N THR A 123 13.91 -26.32 -0.68
CA THR A 123 12.67 -26.71 -0.02
C THR A 123 11.79 -25.49 0.24
N LYS A 124 10.53 -25.70 0.62
CA LYS A 124 9.65 -24.60 1.07
C LYS A 124 10.07 -24.00 2.42
N TYR A 125 10.92 -24.71 3.18
CA TYR A 125 11.45 -24.23 4.45
C TYR A 125 12.59 -23.21 4.25
N ASP A 126 13.33 -23.33 3.15
CA ASP A 126 14.47 -22.47 2.79
C ASP A 126 14.07 -21.17 2.07
#